data_AF-A0A3D3B3Q1-F1
#
_entry.id   AF-A0A3D3B3Q1-F1
#
_cell.length_a   1.000
_cell.length_b   1.000
_cell.length_c   1.000
_cell.angle_alpha   90.00
_cell.angle_beta   90.00
_cell.angle_gamma   90.00
#
_symmetry.space_group_name_H-M   'P 1'
#
loop_
_entity.id
_entity.type
_entity.pdbx_description
1 polymer ?
#
loop_
_entity_poly.entity_id
_entity_poly.type
_entity_poly.pdbx_seq_one_letter_code
_entity_poly.pdbx_strand_id
1 'polypeptide(L)'
;MRFAGTGALAPFEMVPGERLARAGSIALIGSGLTMTDVLLSARRDGFQGKALVISRRGQLPRPHAPKGVVPQQVGLPRSKRVSMLAAALRIACEMAEENGTPWQAIINGLRPSLQDIWQGLAADEQARFLRHLRPFWEAHRHRLPMEVHGRLRAEFSEGRAHLLRGSVVEVTRDGERFKLKLKRRASEEHEIIDADLAFDCSGFKPDLDQSLIASLFARGLARPDPHRLGLVVRRNGEVMGEGGRPTEGLFAIGPLCQGTLWEITAVPEIVAQADQAAESVAALSESEAGAERRAASA
;
A
#
# COMPACT_ATOMS: atom_id res chain seq x y z
N MET A 1 4.59 -13.76 -2.40
CA MET A 1 5.89 -14.10 -1.78
C MET A 1 5.91 -13.43 -0.41
N ARG A 2 5.79 -14.24 0.65
CA ARG A 2 5.73 -13.78 2.05
C ARG A 2 7.06 -13.11 2.40
N PHE A 3 7.00 -11.94 3.03
CA PHE A 3 8.07 -11.44 3.87
C PHE A 3 7.66 -11.80 5.29
N ALA A 4 7.98 -13.03 5.72
CA ALA A 4 7.98 -13.34 7.14
C ALA A 4 9.04 -12.45 7.80
N GLY A 5 8.73 -11.88 8.97
CA GLY A 5 9.46 -10.82 9.68
C GLY A 5 10.89 -10.63 9.19
N THR A 6 11.11 -9.54 8.47
CA THR A 6 12.33 -9.31 7.69
C THR A 6 13.57 -9.13 8.55
N GLY A 7 13.61 -9.44 9.85
CA GLY A 7 14.73 -9.19 10.77
C GLY A 7 15.06 -7.71 11.02
N ALA A 8 14.66 -6.84 10.10
CA ALA A 8 14.72 -5.39 10.14
C ALA A 8 13.75 -4.81 11.18
N LEU A 9 14.02 -3.57 11.54
CA LEU A 9 13.21 -2.76 12.44
C LEU A 9 11.91 -2.33 11.74
N ALA A 10 10.84 -2.16 12.51
CA ALA A 10 9.64 -1.49 11.99
C ALA A 10 9.94 0.00 11.73
N PRO A 11 9.28 0.66 10.74
CA PRO A 11 9.55 2.04 10.32
C PRO A 11 9.62 3.11 11.42
N PHE A 12 8.93 2.88 12.53
CA PHE A 12 8.86 3.82 13.66
C PHE A 12 9.24 3.13 14.98
N GLU A 13 9.96 2.01 14.89
CA GLU A 13 10.55 1.38 16.05
C GLU A 13 11.54 2.35 16.70
N MET A 14 11.41 2.54 18.01
CA MET A 14 12.24 3.47 18.76
C MET A 14 13.69 2.97 18.78
N VAL A 15 14.59 3.74 18.18
CA VAL A 15 16.03 3.52 18.28
C VAL A 15 16.61 4.55 19.26
N PRO A 16 17.40 4.13 20.27
CA PRO A 16 18.05 5.07 21.18
C PRO A 16 18.86 6.12 20.42
N GLY A 17 18.73 7.40 20.81
CA GLY A 17 19.36 8.52 20.10
C GLY A 17 20.87 8.38 19.96
N GLU A 18 21.56 7.87 20.97
CA GLU A 18 23.01 7.60 20.90
C GLU A 18 23.36 6.56 19.83
N ARG A 19 22.57 5.51 19.70
CA ARG A 19 22.77 4.47 18.67
C ARG A 19 22.50 5.04 17.29
N LEU A 20 21.45 5.84 17.14
CA LEU A 20 21.11 6.48 15.87
C LEU A 20 22.20 7.48 15.44
N ALA A 21 22.70 8.30 16.36
CA ALA A 21 23.76 9.27 16.10
C ALA A 21 25.11 8.63 15.75
N ARG A 22 25.42 7.45 16.33
CA ARG A 22 26.64 6.68 16.03
C ARG A 22 26.54 5.83 14.76
N ALA A 23 25.33 5.58 14.24
CA ALA A 23 25.15 4.79 13.03
C ALA A 23 25.80 5.49 11.83
N GLY A 24 26.72 4.81 11.15
CA GLY A 24 27.32 5.28 9.90
C GLY A 24 26.46 4.97 8.67
N SER A 25 25.53 4.02 8.80
CA SER A 25 24.72 3.52 7.69
C SER A 25 23.32 3.07 8.12
N ILE A 26 22.31 3.39 7.30
CA ILE A 26 20.95 2.88 7.44
C ILE A 26 20.48 2.28 6.11
N ALA A 27 19.96 1.07 6.14
CA ALA A 27 19.25 0.45 5.03
C ALA A 27 17.73 0.65 5.16
N LEU A 28 17.08 1.10 4.09
CA LEU A 28 15.64 1.34 4.04
C LEU A 28 15.02 0.45 2.96
N ILE A 29 14.21 -0.52 3.36
CA ILE A 29 13.62 -1.51 2.45
C ILE A 29 12.28 -0.97 1.95
N GLY A 30 12.20 -0.58 0.68
CA GLY A 30 11.07 0.15 0.13
C GLY A 30 11.37 1.63 -0.02
N SER A 31 10.64 2.29 -0.93
CA SER A 31 10.94 3.67 -1.35
C SER A 31 9.67 4.55 -1.39
N GLY A 32 8.70 4.25 -0.53
CA GLY A 32 7.44 4.99 -0.42
C GLY A 32 7.47 6.16 0.58
N LEU A 33 6.30 6.63 0.98
CA LEU A 33 6.15 7.70 1.98
C LEU A 33 6.76 7.31 3.32
N THR A 34 6.49 6.09 3.80
CA THR A 34 7.06 5.56 5.04
C THR A 34 8.59 5.64 5.06
N MET A 35 9.27 5.25 3.97
CA MET A 35 10.73 5.40 3.86
C MET A 35 11.18 6.86 4.01
N THR A 36 10.42 7.78 3.42
CA THR A 36 10.71 9.22 3.49
C THR A 36 10.58 9.72 4.93
N ASP A 37 9.52 9.31 5.62
CA ASP A 37 9.31 9.67 7.03
C ASP A 37 10.40 9.08 7.93
N VAL A 38 10.78 7.81 7.74
CA VAL A 38 11.88 7.20 8.50
C VAL A 38 13.18 7.95 8.27
N LEU A 39 13.54 8.21 7.02
CA LEU A 39 14.79 8.88 6.68
C LEU A 39 14.84 10.30 7.26
N LEU A 40 13.80 11.10 7.03
CA LEU A 40 13.79 12.50 7.47
C LEU A 40 13.62 12.63 8.98
N SER A 41 12.90 11.72 9.63
CA SER A 41 12.87 11.62 11.10
C SER A 41 14.24 11.25 11.65
N ALA A 42 14.90 10.24 11.10
CA ALA A 42 16.24 9.85 11.51
C ALA A 42 17.25 11.01 11.39
N ARG A 43 17.18 11.78 10.29
CA ARG A 43 18.00 13.01 10.11
C ARG A 43 17.74 14.04 11.20
N ARG A 44 16.46 14.32 11.48
CA ARG A 44 16.06 15.25 12.55
C ARG A 44 16.56 14.79 13.92
N ASP A 45 16.57 13.48 14.13
CA ASP A 45 16.92 12.86 15.41
C ASP A 45 18.44 12.58 15.53
N GLY A 46 19.26 13.11 14.62
CA GLY A 46 20.72 13.17 14.75
C GLY A 46 21.52 12.23 13.86
N PHE A 47 20.89 11.39 13.03
CA PHE A 47 21.61 10.51 12.10
C PHE A 47 22.35 11.31 11.01
N GLN A 48 23.68 11.20 10.96
CA GLN A 48 24.52 11.86 9.95
C GLN A 48 25.12 10.90 8.90
N GLY A 49 24.90 9.58 9.05
CA GLY A 49 25.46 8.56 8.16
C GLY A 49 24.83 8.49 6.75
N LYS A 50 25.20 7.47 5.97
CA LYS A 50 24.66 7.24 4.62
C LYS A 50 23.40 6.38 4.64
N ALA A 51 22.39 6.75 3.86
CA ALA A 51 21.18 5.96 3.67
C ALA A 51 21.26 5.14 2.38
N LEU A 52 20.92 3.87 2.45
CA LEU A 52 20.73 3.00 1.29
C LEU A 52 19.25 2.63 1.16
N VAL A 53 18.58 3.16 0.16
CA VAL A 53 17.17 2.85 -0.15
C VAL A 53 17.14 1.71 -1.15
N ILE A 54 16.52 0.58 -0.77
CA ILE A 54 16.43 -0.61 -1.62
C ILE A 54 15.01 -0.75 -2.13
N SER A 55 14.81 -0.71 -3.44
CA SER A 55 13.47 -0.75 -4.04
C SER A 55 13.41 -1.55 -5.33
N ARG A 56 12.38 -2.39 -5.46
CA ARG A 56 12.20 -3.31 -6.60
C ARG A 56 12.23 -2.60 -7.96
N ARG A 57 11.66 -1.40 -8.04
CA ARG A 57 11.56 -0.61 -9.29
C ARG A 57 12.21 0.77 -9.20
N GLY A 58 12.80 1.11 -8.05
CA GLY A 58 13.45 2.40 -7.83
C GLY A 58 12.54 3.60 -8.11
N GLN A 59 11.27 3.52 -7.68
CA GLN A 59 10.32 4.64 -7.78
C GLN A 59 10.31 5.40 -6.46
N LEU A 60 10.45 6.73 -6.51
CA LEU A 60 10.30 7.61 -5.35
C LEU A 60 8.93 8.31 -5.43
N PRO A 61 8.35 8.73 -4.28
CA PRO A 61 7.09 9.45 -4.27
C PRO A 61 7.19 10.75 -5.07
N ARG A 62 6.14 11.08 -5.83
CA ARG A 62 6.05 12.34 -6.59
C ARG A 62 5.58 13.48 -5.68
N PRO A 63 5.87 14.75 -6.03
CA PRO A 63 5.35 15.88 -5.28
C PRO A 63 3.87 16.11 -5.56
N HIS A 64 3.18 16.68 -4.57
CA HIS A 64 1.91 17.38 -4.81
C HIS A 64 2.12 18.56 -5.77
N ALA A 65 1.04 19.00 -6.42
CA ALA A 65 1.07 20.24 -7.18
C ALA A 65 1.32 21.44 -6.24
N PRO A 66 1.93 22.55 -6.71
CA PRO A 66 2.21 23.73 -5.89
C PRO A 66 0.95 24.38 -5.29
N LYS A 67 -0.20 24.19 -5.94
CA LYS A 67 -1.51 24.69 -5.52
C LYS A 67 -2.52 23.54 -5.52
N GLY A 68 -3.64 23.75 -4.85
CA GLY A 68 -4.78 22.83 -4.91
C GLY A 68 -5.19 22.59 -6.37
N VAL A 69 -5.40 21.33 -6.73
CA VAL A 69 -5.82 20.91 -8.07
C VAL A 69 -7.24 20.39 -8.03
N VAL A 70 -8.09 20.88 -8.93
CA VAL A 70 -9.43 20.34 -9.11
C VAL A 70 -9.33 19.02 -9.87
N PRO A 71 -9.88 17.90 -9.35
CA PRO A 71 -9.88 16.63 -10.07
C PRO A 71 -10.60 16.74 -11.41
N GLN A 72 -10.02 16.18 -12.47
CA GLN A 72 -10.63 16.14 -13.80
C GLN A 72 -11.00 14.72 -14.17
N GLN A 73 -12.27 14.52 -14.57
CA GLN A 73 -12.74 13.21 -15.02
C GLN A 73 -12.03 12.81 -16.32
N VAL A 74 -11.60 11.55 -16.38
CA VAL A 74 -10.93 11.00 -17.55
C VAL A 74 -11.75 9.86 -18.11
N GLY A 75 -12.08 9.98 -19.41
CA GLY A 75 -12.68 8.90 -20.17
C GLY A 75 -11.67 7.80 -20.43
N LEU A 76 -11.56 6.84 -19.52
CA LEU A 76 -10.78 5.63 -19.76
C LEU A 76 -11.50 4.70 -20.75
N PRO A 77 -10.77 3.98 -21.61
CA PRO A 77 -11.38 3.01 -22.51
C PRO A 77 -12.06 1.90 -21.69
N ARG A 78 -13.14 1.32 -22.22
CA ARG A 78 -13.83 0.15 -21.62
C ARG A 78 -13.00 -1.15 -21.67
N SER A 79 -11.68 -1.04 -21.83
CA SER A 79 -10.75 -2.16 -21.90
C SER A 79 -10.60 -2.83 -20.53
N LYS A 80 -10.58 -4.16 -20.53
CA LYS A 80 -10.21 -4.95 -19.34
C LYS A 80 -8.72 -5.27 -19.27
N ARG A 81 -7.90 -4.64 -20.12
CA ARG A 81 -6.44 -4.80 -20.11
C ARG A 81 -5.80 -3.63 -19.36
N VAL A 82 -5.09 -3.92 -18.29
CA VAL A 82 -4.41 -2.93 -17.46
C VAL A 82 -3.38 -2.12 -18.25
N SER A 83 -2.74 -2.72 -19.25
CA SER A 83 -1.79 -2.01 -20.11
C SER A 83 -2.46 -0.94 -20.98
N MET A 84 -3.68 -1.18 -21.44
CA MET A 84 -4.45 -0.19 -22.21
C MET A 84 -4.93 0.95 -21.31
N LEU A 85 -5.42 0.62 -20.11
CA LEU A 85 -5.81 1.61 -19.10
C LEU A 85 -4.62 2.49 -18.69
N ALA A 86 -3.45 1.89 -18.45
CA ALA A 86 -2.24 2.61 -18.11
C ALA A 86 -1.74 3.51 -19.26
N ALA A 87 -1.83 3.06 -20.51
CA ALA A 87 -1.48 3.87 -21.67
C ALA A 87 -2.43 5.06 -21.84
N ALA A 88 -3.74 4.85 -21.72
CA ALA A 88 -4.73 5.92 -21.78
C ALA A 88 -4.56 6.94 -20.66
N LEU A 89 -4.28 6.45 -19.43
CA LEU A 89 -4.01 7.33 -18.30
C LEU A 89 -2.77 8.19 -18.51
N ARG A 90 -1.69 7.61 -19.06
CA ARG A 90 -0.47 8.34 -19.39
C ARG A 90 -0.75 9.44 -20.43
N ILE A 91 -1.46 9.12 -21.50
CA ILE A 91 -1.85 10.09 -22.54
C ILE A 91 -2.69 11.22 -21.92
N ALA A 92 -3.67 10.90 -21.07
CA ALA A 92 -4.49 11.91 -20.41
C ALA A 92 -3.68 12.83 -19.49
N CYS A 93 -2.69 12.30 -18.76
CA CYS A 93 -1.76 13.11 -17.98
C CYS A 93 -0.92 14.04 -18.86
N GLU A 94 -0.34 13.52 -19.96
CA GLU A 94 0.47 14.29 -20.91
C GLU A 94 -0.35 15.44 -21.53
N MET A 95 -1.56 15.14 -22.02
CA MET A 95 -2.48 16.16 -22.56
C MET A 95 -2.90 17.20 -21.52
N ALA A 96 -3.09 16.81 -20.26
CA ALA A 96 -3.42 17.76 -19.20
C ALA A 96 -2.27 18.75 -18.99
N GLU A 97 -1.03 18.25 -18.92
CA GLU A 97 0.16 19.09 -18.73
C GLU A 97 0.38 20.04 -19.93
N GLU A 98 0.19 19.56 -21.16
CA GLU A 98 0.23 20.40 -22.37
C GLU A 98 -0.77 21.56 -22.33
N ASN A 99 -1.93 21.34 -21.70
CA ASN A 99 -2.97 22.35 -21.51
C ASN A 99 -2.85 23.14 -20.19
N GLY A 100 -1.70 23.08 -19.52
CA GLY A 100 -1.44 23.81 -18.27
C GLY A 100 -2.15 23.26 -17.03
N THR A 101 -2.77 22.08 -17.12
CA THR A 101 -3.37 21.37 -15.98
C THR A 101 -2.35 20.38 -15.41
N PRO A 102 -2.03 20.43 -14.12
CA PRO A 102 -1.11 19.45 -13.53
C PRO A 102 -1.67 18.02 -13.63
N TRP A 103 -0.84 17.04 -13.97
CA TRP A 103 -1.21 15.61 -14.07
C TRP A 103 -1.90 15.07 -12.80
N GLN A 104 -1.68 15.70 -11.65
CA GLN A 104 -2.32 15.37 -10.39
C GLN A 104 -3.85 15.46 -10.49
N ALA A 105 -4.39 16.38 -11.29
CA ALA A 105 -5.83 16.52 -11.52
C ALA A 105 -6.43 15.24 -12.14
N ILE A 106 -5.71 14.64 -13.08
CA ILE A 106 -6.08 13.41 -13.77
C ILE A 106 -6.06 12.21 -12.83
N ILE A 107 -4.95 12.03 -12.08
CA ILE A 107 -4.84 10.94 -11.10
C ILE A 107 -5.90 11.07 -10.00
N ASN A 108 -6.18 12.29 -9.53
CA ASN A 108 -7.23 12.52 -8.54
C ASN A 108 -8.63 12.22 -9.10
N GLY A 109 -8.87 12.53 -10.37
CA GLY A 109 -10.14 12.31 -11.04
C GLY A 109 -10.53 10.84 -11.20
N LEU A 110 -9.55 9.92 -11.18
CA LEU A 110 -9.81 8.48 -11.21
C LEU A 110 -10.46 7.94 -9.94
N ARG A 111 -10.26 8.60 -8.80
CA ARG A 111 -10.59 8.10 -7.47
C ARG A 111 -12.00 7.49 -7.36
N PRO A 112 -13.07 8.11 -7.87
CA PRO A 112 -14.42 7.55 -7.77
C PRO A 112 -14.58 6.20 -8.49
N SER A 113 -13.79 5.97 -9.54
CA SER A 113 -13.93 4.81 -10.44
C SER A 113 -12.89 3.71 -10.16
N LEU A 114 -11.93 3.92 -9.25
CA LEU A 114 -10.82 2.99 -9.06
C LEU A 114 -11.26 1.60 -8.59
N GLN A 115 -12.23 1.53 -7.67
CA GLN A 115 -12.76 0.25 -7.21
C GLN A 115 -13.52 -0.49 -8.32
N ASP A 116 -14.29 0.23 -9.14
CA ASP A 116 -15.01 -0.32 -10.31
C ASP A 116 -14.04 -0.87 -11.35
N ILE A 117 -12.99 -0.10 -11.64
CA ILE A 117 -11.93 -0.51 -12.56
C ILE A 117 -11.27 -1.78 -12.02
N TRP A 118 -10.85 -1.78 -10.74
CA TRP A 118 -10.18 -2.91 -10.10
C TRP A 118 -11.03 -4.18 -10.11
N GLN A 119 -12.26 -4.11 -9.62
CA GLN A 119 -13.20 -5.24 -9.60
C GLN A 119 -13.59 -5.71 -10.99
N GLY A 120 -13.52 -4.79 -11.97
CA GLY A 120 -13.76 -5.09 -13.36
C GLY A 120 -12.62 -5.84 -14.05
N LEU A 121 -11.41 -5.90 -13.48
CA LEU A 121 -10.27 -6.63 -14.04
C LEU A 121 -10.33 -8.11 -13.68
N ALA A 122 -9.91 -8.97 -14.61
CA ALA A 122 -9.65 -10.37 -14.31
C ALA A 122 -8.43 -10.50 -13.36
N ALA A 123 -8.36 -11.60 -12.61
CA ALA A 123 -7.34 -11.80 -11.58
C ALA A 123 -5.90 -11.79 -12.17
N ASP A 124 -5.70 -12.25 -13.39
CA ASP A 124 -4.41 -12.19 -14.08
C ASP A 124 -4.01 -10.74 -14.41
N GLU A 125 -4.96 -9.90 -14.82
CA GLU A 125 -4.75 -8.46 -15.07
C GLU A 125 -4.50 -7.68 -13.77
N GLN A 126 -5.21 -8.01 -12.69
CA GLN A 126 -4.91 -7.52 -11.34
C GLN A 126 -3.49 -7.92 -10.90
N ALA A 127 -3.09 -9.18 -11.11
CA ALA A 127 -1.72 -9.63 -10.83
C ALA A 127 -0.68 -8.87 -11.68
N ARG A 128 -0.97 -8.59 -12.95
CA ARG A 128 -0.11 -7.77 -13.82
C ARG A 128 0.01 -6.34 -13.29
N PHE A 129 -1.09 -5.72 -12.85
CA PHE A 129 -1.06 -4.41 -12.20
C PHE A 129 -0.13 -4.42 -10.97
N LEU A 130 -0.36 -5.35 -10.04
CA LEU A 130 0.40 -5.44 -8.79
C LEU A 130 1.90 -5.67 -9.03
N ARG A 131 2.23 -6.46 -10.05
CA ARG A 131 3.62 -6.76 -10.41
C ARG A 131 4.31 -5.61 -11.11
N HIS A 132 3.64 -4.96 -12.06
CA HIS A 132 4.27 -4.01 -12.99
C HIS A 132 3.99 -2.55 -12.68
N LEU A 133 2.75 -2.22 -12.37
CA LEU A 133 2.27 -0.84 -12.31
C LEU A 133 2.15 -0.29 -10.91
N ARG A 134 1.90 -1.14 -9.89
CA ARG A 134 1.74 -0.70 -8.50
C ARG A 134 2.84 0.27 -8.03
N PRO A 135 4.16 0.02 -8.25
CA PRO A 135 5.17 0.97 -7.77
C PRO A 135 5.10 2.36 -8.43
N PHE A 136 4.62 2.43 -9.67
CA PHE A 136 4.39 3.70 -10.34
C PHE A 136 3.10 4.34 -9.83
N TRP A 137 2.01 3.58 -9.72
CA TRP A 137 0.76 4.05 -9.15
C TRP A 137 0.96 4.69 -7.77
N GLU A 138 1.59 3.97 -6.85
CA GLU A 138 1.85 4.41 -5.48
C GLU A 138 2.67 5.71 -5.46
N ALA A 139 3.69 5.81 -6.32
CA ALA A 139 4.50 7.02 -6.44
C ALA A 139 3.70 8.25 -6.91
N HIS A 140 2.72 8.07 -7.80
CA HIS A 140 1.90 9.18 -8.33
C HIS A 140 0.69 9.49 -7.44
N ARG A 141 0.18 8.49 -6.72
CA ARG A 141 -1.03 8.58 -5.90
C ARG A 141 -0.75 9.01 -4.46
N HIS A 142 0.35 8.52 -3.88
CA HIS A 142 0.79 8.82 -2.51
C HIS A 142 2.00 9.74 -2.59
N ARG A 143 1.71 11.03 -2.50
CA ARG A 143 2.63 12.12 -2.85
C ARG A 143 3.17 12.81 -1.63
N LEU A 144 4.30 13.50 -1.81
CA LEU A 144 4.93 14.31 -0.78
C LEU A 144 4.56 15.79 -0.94
N PRO A 145 4.37 16.54 0.15
CA PRO A 145 4.39 18.00 0.09
C PRO A 145 5.65 18.49 -0.62
N MET A 146 5.58 19.61 -1.35
CA MET A 146 6.68 20.09 -2.19
C MET A 146 7.99 20.27 -1.41
N GLU A 147 7.89 20.83 -0.20
CA GLU A 147 9.04 21.04 0.69
C GLU A 147 9.69 19.71 1.10
N VAL A 148 8.88 18.74 1.53
CA VAL A 148 9.35 17.41 1.94
C VAL A 148 9.97 16.67 0.75
N HIS A 149 9.36 16.76 -0.43
CA HIS A 149 9.93 16.24 -1.66
C HIS A 149 11.28 16.90 -1.98
N GLY A 150 11.40 18.22 -1.81
CA GLY A 150 12.67 18.95 -1.99
C GLY A 150 13.78 18.44 -1.06
N ARG A 151 13.46 18.27 0.23
CA ARG A 151 14.39 17.69 1.22
C ARG A 151 14.81 16.26 0.86
N LEU A 152 13.87 15.43 0.45
CA LEU A 152 14.17 14.07 -0.01
C LEU A 152 15.09 14.09 -1.24
N ARG A 153 14.84 14.98 -2.21
CA ARG A 153 15.68 15.12 -3.41
C ARG A 153 17.11 15.53 -3.05
N ALA A 154 17.27 16.44 -2.09
CA ALA A 154 18.58 16.88 -1.60
C ALA A 154 19.40 15.71 -1.05
N GLU A 155 18.79 14.80 -0.28
CA GLU A 155 19.48 13.60 0.23
C GLU A 155 20.14 12.77 -0.90
N PHE A 156 19.45 12.59 -2.02
CA PHE A 156 19.98 11.83 -3.15
C PHE A 156 20.99 12.64 -3.99
N SER A 157 20.73 13.93 -4.25
CA SER A 157 21.66 14.75 -5.06
C SER A 157 22.98 15.04 -4.36
N GLU A 158 22.97 15.12 -3.03
CA GLU A 158 24.16 15.38 -2.21
C GLU A 158 24.88 14.09 -1.79
N GLY A 159 24.46 12.93 -2.32
CA GLY A 159 25.10 11.64 -2.06
C GLY A 159 24.94 11.11 -0.63
N ARG A 160 24.02 11.69 0.16
CA ARG A 160 23.68 11.21 1.51
C ARG A 160 22.76 9.99 1.49
N ALA A 161 21.96 9.86 0.44
CA ALA A 161 21.11 8.70 0.17
C ALA A 161 21.41 8.10 -1.21
N HIS A 162 21.40 6.77 -1.31
CA HIS A 162 21.58 6.05 -2.57
C HIS A 162 20.38 5.13 -2.82
N LEU A 163 19.89 5.11 -4.06
CA LEU A 163 18.79 4.24 -4.48
C LEU A 163 19.33 3.01 -5.20
N LEU A 164 19.19 1.85 -4.57
CA LEU A 164 19.54 0.56 -5.14
C LEU A 164 18.30 -0.16 -5.65
N ARG A 165 18.32 -0.53 -6.95
CA ARG A 165 17.26 -1.37 -7.54
C ARG A 165 17.50 -2.84 -7.23
N GLY A 166 16.62 -3.42 -6.43
CA GLY A 166 16.71 -4.82 -6.01
C GLY A 166 15.56 -5.22 -5.10
N SER A 167 15.51 -6.49 -4.74
CA SER A 167 14.62 -6.99 -3.69
C SER A 167 15.47 -7.55 -2.57
N VAL A 168 15.25 -7.09 -1.33
CA VAL A 168 15.75 -7.82 -0.17
C VAL A 168 14.98 -9.14 -0.11
N VAL A 169 15.66 -10.26 0.12
CA VAL A 169 15.04 -11.58 0.29
C VAL A 169 15.12 -12.07 1.73
N GLU A 170 16.07 -11.54 2.49
CA GLU A 170 16.35 -11.91 3.88
C GLU A 170 17.09 -10.76 4.56
N VAL A 171 16.82 -10.51 5.84
CA VAL A 171 17.73 -9.75 6.71
C VAL A 171 17.96 -10.56 7.98
N THR A 172 19.21 -10.60 8.39
CA THR A 172 19.63 -11.21 9.65
C THR A 172 20.27 -10.14 10.53
N ARG A 173 20.12 -10.28 11.85
CA ARG A 173 20.84 -9.47 12.83
C ARG A 173 22.16 -10.15 13.16
N ASP A 174 23.24 -9.39 13.15
CA ASP A 174 24.58 -9.83 13.54
C ASP A 174 25.09 -8.86 14.62
N GLY A 175 24.89 -9.24 15.88
CA GLY A 175 25.04 -8.33 17.02
C GLY A 175 24.11 -7.11 16.91
N GLU A 176 24.69 -5.92 16.88
CA GLU A 176 23.95 -4.66 16.72
C GLU A 176 23.73 -4.24 15.26
N ARG A 177 24.32 -4.96 14.30
CA ARG A 177 24.26 -4.64 12.86
C ARG A 177 23.30 -5.58 12.12
N PHE A 178 23.02 -5.25 10.87
CA PHE A 178 22.10 -5.96 10.01
C PHE A 178 22.80 -6.40 8.73
N LYS A 179 22.55 -7.64 8.32
CA LYS A 179 22.99 -8.22 7.05
C LYS A 179 21.79 -8.44 6.15
N LEU A 180 21.70 -7.65 5.08
CA LEU A 180 20.64 -7.74 4.09
C LEU A 180 21.13 -8.59 2.93
N LYS A 181 20.37 -9.63 2.58
CA LYS A 181 20.59 -10.43 1.36
C LYS A 181 19.69 -9.90 0.25
N LEU A 182 20.28 -9.45 -0.85
CA LEU A 182 19.58 -8.83 -1.95
C LEU A 182 19.62 -9.71 -3.20
N LYS A 183 18.48 -9.81 -3.89
CA LYS A 183 18.40 -10.32 -5.28
C LYS A 183 18.27 -9.14 -6.25
N ARG A 184 19.24 -9.00 -7.15
CA ARG A 184 19.17 -8.04 -8.26
C ARG A 184 18.39 -8.66 -9.42
N ARG A 185 17.70 -7.84 -10.22
CA ARG A 185 16.84 -8.34 -11.31
C ARG A 185 17.61 -9.06 -12.42
N ALA A 186 18.88 -8.71 -12.63
CA ALA A 186 19.73 -9.21 -13.71
C ALA A 186 20.87 -10.12 -13.21
N SER A 187 20.85 -10.52 -11.94
CA SER A 187 21.85 -11.42 -11.36
C SER A 187 21.15 -12.56 -10.65
N GLU A 188 21.66 -13.78 -10.81
CA GLU A 188 21.27 -14.93 -9.99
C GLU A 188 22.01 -14.96 -8.65
N GLU A 189 23.10 -14.20 -8.54
CA GLU A 189 23.85 -14.08 -7.30
C GLU A 189 23.16 -13.14 -6.33
N HIS A 190 23.19 -13.53 -5.06
CA HIS A 190 22.73 -12.69 -3.97
C HIS A 190 23.88 -11.83 -3.47
N GLU A 191 23.63 -10.53 -3.35
CA GLU A 191 24.57 -9.57 -2.78
C GLU A 191 24.26 -9.41 -1.29
N ILE A 192 25.29 -9.39 -0.45
CA ILE A 192 25.15 -9.12 0.99
C ILE A 192 25.53 -7.67 1.24
N ILE A 193 24.67 -6.95 1.95
CA ILE A 193 24.90 -5.58 2.37
C ILE A 193 24.82 -5.51 3.89
N ASP A 194 25.89 -5.01 4.52
CA ASP A 194 25.90 -4.67 5.93
C ASP A 194 25.37 -3.25 6.17
N ALA A 195 24.58 -3.08 7.21
CA ALA A 195 24.11 -1.77 7.67
C ALA A 195 24.04 -1.73 9.21
N ASP A 196 24.25 -0.55 9.80
CA ASP A 196 24.16 -0.39 11.26
C ASP A 196 22.70 -0.44 11.74
N LEU A 197 21.78 0.07 10.92
CA LEU A 197 20.33 -0.08 11.11
C LEU A 197 19.67 -0.50 9.80
N ALA A 198 18.59 -1.27 9.88
CA ALA A 198 17.74 -1.61 8.75
C ALA A 198 16.27 -1.44 9.10
N PHE A 199 15.49 -0.75 8.27
CA PHE A 199 14.05 -0.55 8.48
C PHE A 199 13.23 -1.14 7.32
N ASP A 200 12.17 -1.87 7.66
CA ASP A 200 11.21 -2.40 6.67
C ASP A 200 10.12 -1.38 6.34
N CYS A 201 10.40 -0.58 5.31
CA CYS A 201 9.50 0.44 4.77
C CYS A 201 8.69 -0.08 3.56
N SER A 202 8.49 -1.39 3.43
CA SER A 202 7.88 -2.01 2.23
C SER A 202 6.36 -1.84 2.14
N GLY A 203 5.76 -1.17 3.12
CA GLY A 203 4.34 -0.83 3.22
C GLY A 203 3.54 -1.81 4.07
N PHE A 204 2.42 -1.33 4.62
CA PHE A 204 1.53 -2.15 5.43
C PHE A 204 0.87 -3.25 4.59
N LYS A 205 0.75 -4.45 5.19
CA LYS A 205 -0.05 -5.56 4.67
C LYS A 205 -0.77 -6.22 5.84
N PRO A 206 -2.08 -6.50 5.72
CA PRO A 206 -2.76 -7.31 6.71
C PRO A 206 -2.07 -8.67 6.87
N ASP A 207 -1.84 -9.07 8.11
CA ASP A 207 -1.33 -10.41 8.40
C ASP A 207 -2.50 -11.39 8.42
N LEU A 208 -2.69 -12.08 7.28
CA LEU A 208 -3.76 -13.06 7.09
C LEU A 208 -3.49 -14.38 7.82
N ASP A 209 -2.31 -14.55 8.40
CA ASP A 209 -1.93 -15.76 9.13
C ASP A 209 -2.13 -15.58 10.66
N GLN A 210 -2.58 -14.41 11.11
CA GLN A 210 -2.97 -14.17 12.52
C GLN A 210 -4.05 -15.15 12.97
N SER A 211 -3.99 -15.57 14.25
CA SER A 211 -4.85 -16.62 14.81
C SER A 211 -6.34 -16.38 14.60
N LEU A 212 -6.81 -15.13 14.73
CA LEU A 212 -8.22 -14.78 14.48
C LEU A 212 -8.60 -15.01 13.01
N ILE A 213 -7.82 -14.48 12.07
CA ILE A 213 -8.08 -14.59 10.63
C ILE A 213 -7.96 -16.04 10.16
N ALA A 214 -6.93 -16.75 10.63
CA ALA A 214 -6.74 -18.17 10.35
C ALA A 214 -7.93 -19.01 10.86
N SER A 215 -8.49 -18.69 12.02
CA SER A 215 -9.69 -19.35 12.56
C SER A 215 -10.93 -19.07 11.71
N LEU A 216 -11.12 -17.84 11.22
CA LEU A 216 -12.21 -17.49 10.30
C LEU A 216 -12.11 -18.28 8.99
N PHE A 217 -10.91 -18.46 8.45
CA PHE A 217 -10.68 -19.30 7.27
C PHE A 217 -10.97 -20.77 7.55
N ALA A 218 -10.49 -21.31 8.67
CA ALA A 218 -10.72 -22.71 9.05
C ALA A 218 -12.21 -23.03 9.22
N ARG A 219 -13.03 -22.04 9.59
CA ARG A 219 -14.48 -22.17 9.77
C ARG A 219 -15.29 -21.82 8.52
N GLY A 220 -14.65 -21.46 7.40
CA GLY A 220 -15.33 -21.03 6.17
C GLY A 220 -16.07 -19.70 6.28
N LEU A 221 -15.81 -18.91 7.33
CA LEU A 221 -16.47 -17.62 7.60
C LEU A 221 -15.82 -16.45 6.84
N ALA A 222 -14.61 -16.65 6.35
CA ALA A 222 -13.90 -15.70 5.49
C ALA A 222 -13.06 -16.46 4.47
N ARG A 223 -12.60 -15.77 3.43
CA ARG A 223 -11.57 -16.29 2.52
C ARG A 223 -10.61 -15.20 2.08
N PRO A 224 -9.34 -15.53 1.82
CA PRO A 224 -8.40 -14.56 1.27
C PRO A 224 -8.80 -14.18 -0.15
N ASP A 225 -8.50 -12.95 -0.56
CA ASP A 225 -8.60 -12.56 -1.96
C ASP A 225 -7.56 -13.29 -2.84
N PRO A 226 -7.75 -13.32 -4.18
CA PRO A 226 -6.85 -14.02 -5.10
C PRO A 226 -5.37 -13.61 -5.02
N HIS A 227 -5.08 -12.42 -4.52
CA HIS A 227 -3.73 -11.88 -4.37
C HIS A 227 -3.22 -11.87 -2.93
N ARG A 228 -4.02 -12.37 -1.98
CA ARG A 228 -3.71 -12.39 -0.53
C ARG A 228 -3.28 -11.02 0.00
N LEU A 229 -3.94 -9.97 -0.46
CA LEU A 229 -3.83 -8.61 0.03
C LEU A 229 -4.82 -8.30 1.16
N GLY A 230 -5.81 -9.17 1.36
CA GLY A 230 -6.92 -9.00 2.30
C GLY A 230 -7.93 -10.15 2.21
N LEU A 231 -9.15 -9.84 2.64
CA LEU A 231 -10.33 -10.69 2.56
C LEU A 231 -11.14 -10.38 1.31
N VAL A 232 -11.91 -11.38 0.86
CA VAL A 232 -12.98 -11.13 -0.09
C VAL A 232 -14.17 -10.53 0.63
N VAL A 233 -14.63 -9.37 0.15
CA VAL A 233 -15.71 -8.61 0.77
C VAL A 233 -16.69 -8.07 -0.28
N ARG A 234 -17.90 -7.70 0.14
CA ARG A 234 -18.77 -6.77 -0.59
C ARG A 234 -18.25 -5.33 -0.47
N ARG A 235 -18.85 -4.40 -1.22
CA ARG A 235 -18.47 -2.97 -1.21
C ARG A 235 -18.62 -2.31 0.17
N ASN A 236 -19.67 -2.69 0.90
CA ASN A 236 -19.91 -2.29 2.28
C ASN A 236 -18.94 -2.96 3.29
N GLY A 237 -18.01 -3.80 2.84
CA GLY A 237 -17.07 -4.52 3.73
C GLY A 237 -17.59 -5.83 4.30
N GLU A 238 -18.82 -6.26 3.98
CA GLU A 238 -19.35 -7.54 4.45
C GLU A 238 -18.49 -8.71 3.93
N VAL A 239 -18.03 -9.56 4.84
CA VAL A 239 -17.07 -10.62 4.56
C VAL A 239 -17.73 -11.75 3.78
N MET A 240 -17.06 -12.20 2.74
CA MET A 240 -17.50 -13.36 1.96
C MET A 240 -16.84 -14.62 2.52
N GLY A 241 -17.67 -15.54 3.00
CA GLY A 241 -17.27 -16.88 3.41
C GLY A 241 -17.07 -17.83 2.23
N GLU A 242 -17.05 -19.12 2.55
CA GLU A 242 -16.94 -20.20 1.57
C GLU A 242 -18.18 -20.28 0.66
N GLY A 243 -18.01 -20.80 -0.56
CA GLY A 243 -19.09 -20.89 -1.54
C GLY A 243 -19.57 -19.54 -2.11
N GLY A 244 -18.86 -18.45 -1.80
CA GLY A 244 -19.19 -17.11 -2.30
C GLY A 244 -20.44 -16.51 -1.65
N ARG A 245 -20.84 -17.01 -0.48
CA ARG A 245 -21.92 -16.42 0.33
C ARG A 245 -21.34 -15.42 1.32
N PRO A 246 -22.06 -14.32 1.61
CA PRO A 246 -21.70 -13.43 2.70
C PRO A 246 -21.84 -14.15 4.04
N THR A 247 -20.97 -13.81 4.97
CA THR A 247 -21.09 -14.20 6.37
C THR A 247 -21.88 -13.10 7.08
N GLU A 248 -23.14 -13.39 7.39
CA GLU A 248 -24.06 -12.45 8.02
C GLU A 248 -23.47 -11.89 9.33
N GLY A 249 -23.57 -10.57 9.51
CA GLY A 249 -23.05 -9.87 10.68
C GLY A 249 -21.52 -9.71 10.74
N LEU A 250 -20.75 -10.24 9.77
CA LEU A 250 -19.29 -10.13 9.75
C LEU A 250 -18.81 -9.11 8.72
N PHE A 251 -18.14 -8.05 9.19
CA PHE A 251 -17.62 -6.97 8.35
C PHE A 251 -16.11 -6.77 8.55
N ALA A 252 -15.41 -6.47 7.46
CA ALA A 252 -14.03 -6.02 7.47
C ALA A 252 -13.97 -4.57 6.98
N ILE A 253 -13.11 -3.76 7.61
CA ILE A 253 -12.98 -2.33 7.34
C ILE A 253 -11.53 -2.00 6.97
N GLY A 254 -11.37 -1.11 6.00
CA GLY A 254 -10.08 -0.54 5.60
C GLY A 254 -9.13 -1.58 4.99
N PRO A 255 -7.81 -1.53 5.31
CA PRO A 255 -6.78 -2.29 4.61
C PRO A 255 -7.01 -3.81 4.50
N LEU A 256 -7.78 -4.40 5.41
CA LEU A 256 -8.16 -5.81 5.34
C LEU A 256 -9.00 -6.13 4.08
N CYS A 257 -9.55 -5.13 3.40
CA CYS A 257 -10.35 -5.25 2.18
C CYS A 257 -9.56 -4.99 0.89
N GLN A 258 -8.25 -4.65 0.99
CA GLN A 258 -7.48 -4.07 -0.13
C GLN A 258 -7.42 -4.94 -1.40
N GLY A 259 -7.50 -6.27 -1.25
CA GLY A 259 -7.55 -7.18 -2.39
C GLY A 259 -8.82 -7.07 -3.22
N THR A 260 -9.94 -6.69 -2.59
CA THR A 260 -11.25 -6.57 -3.25
C THR A 260 -11.61 -5.12 -3.56
N LEU A 261 -11.22 -4.20 -2.67
CA LEU A 261 -11.48 -2.76 -2.73
C LEU A 261 -10.13 -2.03 -2.83
N TRP A 262 -9.54 -1.97 -4.03
CA TRP A 262 -8.27 -1.28 -4.22
C TRP A 262 -8.37 0.20 -3.78
N GLU A 263 -7.31 0.74 -3.19
CA GLU A 263 -7.26 2.09 -2.56
C GLU A 263 -8.16 2.30 -1.32
N ILE A 264 -8.63 1.24 -0.65
CA ILE A 264 -9.35 1.31 0.65
C ILE A 264 -8.41 1.57 1.86
N THR A 265 -7.46 2.48 1.72
CA THR A 265 -6.44 2.75 2.75
C THR A 265 -6.48 4.15 3.32
N ALA A 266 -7.19 5.07 2.66
CA ALA A 266 -7.29 6.45 3.09
C ALA A 266 -8.56 6.70 3.93
N VAL A 267 -8.47 7.69 4.82
CA VAL A 267 -9.53 8.02 5.79
C VAL A 267 -10.91 8.19 5.14
N PRO A 268 -11.08 8.95 4.03
CA PRO A 268 -12.42 9.15 3.49
C PRO A 268 -13.06 7.86 2.95
N GLU A 269 -12.26 6.98 2.33
CA GLU A 269 -12.71 5.67 1.89
C GLU A 269 -13.12 4.78 3.06
N ILE A 270 -12.33 4.77 4.14
CA ILE A 270 -12.62 3.98 5.35
C ILE A 270 -13.89 4.50 6.04
N VAL A 271 -14.07 5.82 6.14
CA VAL A 271 -15.27 6.43 6.71
C VAL A 271 -16.50 6.07 5.88
N ALA A 272 -16.44 6.24 4.56
CA ALA A 272 -17.56 5.90 3.68
C ALA A 272 -17.90 4.39 3.70
N GLN A 273 -16.89 3.53 3.87
CA GLN A 273 -17.11 2.10 4.04
C GLN A 273 -17.76 1.77 5.39
N ALA A 274 -17.29 2.39 6.47
CA ALA A 274 -17.85 2.19 7.80
C ALA A 274 -19.32 2.62 7.89
N ASP A 275 -19.68 3.71 7.20
CA ASP A 275 -21.06 4.18 7.07
C ASP A 275 -21.97 3.14 6.41
N GLN A 276 -21.56 2.62 5.24
CA GLN A 276 -22.28 1.54 4.55
C GLN A 276 -22.38 0.24 5.37
N ALA A 277 -21.34 -0.09 6.14
CA ALA A 277 -21.36 -1.23 7.05
C ALA A 277 -22.38 -1.01 8.18
N ALA A 278 -22.43 0.19 8.77
CA ALA A 278 -23.38 0.54 9.82
C ALA A 278 -24.84 0.47 9.33
N GLU A 279 -25.13 0.97 8.14
CA GLU A 279 -26.46 0.82 7.50
C GLU A 279 -26.84 -0.65 7.34
N SER A 280 -25.89 -1.49 6.91
CA SER A 280 -26.12 -2.92 6.73
C SER A 280 -26.40 -3.63 8.06
N VAL A 281 -25.68 -3.28 9.12
CA VAL A 281 -25.89 -3.83 10.48
C VAL A 281 -27.23 -3.39 11.06
N ALA A 282 -27.64 -2.14 10.83
CA ALA A 282 -28.95 -1.66 11.26
C ALA A 282 -30.10 -2.43 10.60
N ALA A 283 -30.00 -2.66 9.28
CA ALA A 283 -31.01 -3.43 8.54
C ALA A 283 -31.13 -4.89 9.02
N LEU A 284 -30.02 -5.53 9.41
CA LEU A 284 -30.04 -6.87 10.00
C LEU A 284 -30.81 -6.89 11.34
N SER A 285 -30.55 -5.91 12.20
CA SER A 285 -31.20 -5.78 13.51
C SER A 285 -32.72 -5.60 13.40
N GLU A 286 -33.18 -4.81 12.42
CA GLU A 286 -34.60 -4.61 12.15
C GLU A 286 -35.29 -5.88 11.63
N SER A 287 -34.59 -6.66 10.79
CA SER A 287 -35.06 -7.93 10.27
C SER A 287 -35.24 -8.97 11.37
N GLU A 288 -34.25 -9.12 12.26
CA GLU A 288 -34.31 -10.00 13.42
C GLU A 288 -35.47 -9.63 14.35
N ALA A 289 -35.59 -8.35 14.72
CA ALA A 289 -36.69 -7.86 15.57
C ALA A 289 -38.07 -8.03 14.90
N GLY A 290 -38.14 -7.95 13.56
CA GLY A 290 -39.36 -8.25 12.80
C GLY A 290 -39.71 -9.74 12.80
N ALA A 291 -38.71 -10.63 12.72
CA ALA A 291 -38.90 -12.07 12.78
C ALA A 291 -39.35 -12.53 14.17
N GLU A 292 -38.74 -12.00 15.24
CA GLU A 292 -39.14 -12.29 16.63
C GLU A 292 -40.57 -11.85 16.93
N ARG A 293 -40.98 -10.65 16.47
CA ARG A 293 -42.36 -10.17 16.64
C ARG A 293 -43.38 -11.04 15.91
N ARG A 294 -43.07 -11.53 14.72
CA ARG A 294 -43.93 -12.48 13.97
C ARG A 294 -44.02 -13.84 14.66
N ALA A 295 -42.90 -14.32 15.21
CA ALA A 295 -42.89 -15.57 15.97
C ALA A 295 -43.67 -15.47 17.29
N ALA A 296 -43.66 -14.30 17.95
CA ALA A 296 -44.42 -14.06 19.19
C ALA A 296 -45.92 -13.79 18.97
N SER A 297 -46.35 -13.55 17.74
CA SER A 297 -47.76 -13.30 17.38
C SER A 297 -48.43 -14.48 16.66
N ALA A 298 -47.70 -15.59 16.48
CA ALA A 298 -48.19 -16.87 15.95
C ALA A 298 -48.38 -17.88 17.09
#